data_AF-A0A3N5Q442-F1
#
_entry.id   AF-A0A3N5Q442-F1
#
_cell.length_a   1.000
_cell.length_b   1.000
_cell.length_c   1.000
_cell.angle_alpha   90.00
_cell.angle_beta   90.00
_cell.angle_gamma   90.00
#
_symmetry.space_group_name_H-M   'P 1'
#
loop_
_entity.id
_entity.type
_entity.pdbx_description
1 polymer ?
#
loop_
_entity_poly.entity_id
_entity_poly.type
_entity_poly.pdbx_seq_one_letter_code
_entity_poly.pdbx_strand_id
1 'polypeptide(L)'
;MIEPTPGRVRFNEISPAGVGFINNTVGKKQIGDIIWRCYQVVGKPETVKVLDELKTLGFKEATRSGTSIGIVDMVIPEEKKEVIANAYAEVDKVTKQYRNGVITDGERYQKVVDVWTQATDTIANALYRKIEFNDGKPKASPLFMMVDSGARGNKSQIKQLGGMRGLMAKPSGEIIERPIISNFREGLSVLEYFISTHGARKGLSDTALKTADSGYMTRKLVDVAQDVIITQQDCGTANGISVAAIFDGDEESASLESRIYGRVSCEQIKDPVSGEILVEVDDVINEIQAKGVERIGVLKLKIRSVLTCESERGCCANCYGLNLATGLPVKIGEAVGIIAAQSIGEPGTQLTMRTFHVGGVAAATFKQPIIKAKNNGRLVYKDLRTVQAADGTWVVLNKNGTVSIRDKAGLELESHIIVIGSIISTKDGEDVKKGDTVAVWDPYNVPILTEKGGKVEFRDMISGITVTNETDKETGKKGMVVTEHKEDLHPQVVIIDEKTKEVKASYSIPVGAHLSVKEGQIVTGGIQLAKTPR
;
A
#
# COMPACT_ATOMS: atom_id res chain seq x y z
N MET A 1 2.60 11.36 38.90
CA MET A 1 1.20 11.22 39.39
C MET A 1 0.40 10.64 38.23
N ILE A 2 -0.30 9.53 38.42
CA ILE A 2 -1.15 8.96 37.36
C ILE A 2 -2.53 9.58 37.54
N GLU A 3 -3.11 10.13 36.47
CA GLU A 3 -4.48 10.66 36.48
C GLU A 3 -5.42 9.69 35.74
N PRO A 4 -6.04 8.72 36.45
CA PRO A 4 -6.99 7.78 35.85
C PRO A 4 -8.43 8.28 35.92
N THR A 5 -9.28 7.75 35.04
CA THR A 5 -10.72 7.89 35.17
C THR A 5 -11.30 6.79 36.08
N PRO A 6 -12.48 6.98 36.68
CA PRO A 6 -13.12 5.92 37.48
C PRO A 6 -13.32 4.60 36.71
N GLY A 7 -13.58 4.70 35.40
CA GLY A 7 -13.67 3.53 34.52
C GLY A 7 -12.33 2.79 34.37
N ARG A 8 -11.21 3.52 34.27
CA ARG A 8 -9.87 2.92 34.24
C ARG A 8 -9.53 2.24 35.55
N VAL A 9 -9.92 2.80 36.70
CA VAL A 9 -9.70 2.13 38.00
C VAL A 9 -10.43 0.79 38.05
N ARG A 10 -11.73 0.77 37.72
CA ARG A 10 -12.51 -0.49 37.64
C ARG A 10 -11.97 -1.48 36.62
N PHE A 11 -11.48 -0.99 35.48
CA PHE A 11 -10.84 -1.84 34.48
C PHE A 11 -9.54 -2.47 34.97
N ASN A 12 -8.82 -1.82 35.89
CA ASN A 12 -7.61 -2.38 36.47
C ASN A 12 -7.90 -3.35 37.63
N GLU A 13 -9.11 -3.35 38.21
CA GLU A 13 -9.51 -4.34 39.23
C GLU A 13 -9.54 -5.78 38.68
N ILE A 14 -9.84 -5.94 37.39
CA ILE A 14 -9.84 -7.25 36.70
C ILE A 14 -8.43 -7.65 36.21
N SER A 15 -7.47 -6.73 36.21
CA SER A 15 -6.14 -6.98 35.66
C SER A 15 -5.24 -7.62 36.72
N PRO A 16 -4.46 -8.67 36.38
CA PRO A 16 -3.51 -9.25 37.33
C PRO A 16 -2.42 -8.25 37.73
N ALA A 17 -1.94 -8.34 38.96
CA ALA A 17 -0.93 -7.42 39.51
C ALA A 17 0.35 -7.30 38.65
N GLY A 18 0.75 -8.37 37.94
CA GLY A 18 1.95 -8.38 37.11
C GLY A 18 1.83 -7.64 35.78
N VAL A 19 0.63 -7.30 35.30
CA VAL A 19 0.44 -6.61 34.01
C VAL A 19 0.69 -5.11 34.13
N GLY A 20 0.53 -4.56 35.34
CA GLY A 20 0.68 -3.14 35.65
C GLY A 20 -0.60 -2.34 35.37
N PHE A 21 -0.59 -1.06 35.75
CA PHE A 21 -1.76 -0.19 35.64
C PHE A 21 -1.94 0.37 34.22
N ILE A 22 -3.08 0.08 33.60
CA ILE A 22 -3.44 0.49 32.25
C ILE A 22 -4.14 1.85 32.31
N ASN A 23 -3.47 2.93 31.86
CA ASN A 23 -4.01 4.29 31.86
C ASN A 23 -4.33 4.87 30.48
N ASN A 24 -4.32 4.06 29.42
CA ASN A 24 -4.60 4.54 28.05
C ASN A 24 -6.05 4.25 27.64
N THR A 25 -6.50 4.85 26.54
CA THR A 25 -7.77 4.46 25.92
C THR A 25 -7.62 3.09 25.28
N VAL A 26 -8.54 2.18 25.62
CA VAL A 26 -8.46 0.77 25.23
C VAL A 26 -9.49 0.48 24.13
N GLY A 27 -9.01 0.40 22.88
CA GLY A 27 -9.80 -0.08 21.74
C GLY A 27 -9.57 -1.56 21.46
N LYS A 28 -10.17 -2.09 20.38
CA LYS A 28 -10.08 -3.52 20.03
C LYS A 28 -8.65 -4.04 19.90
N LYS A 29 -7.74 -3.25 19.32
CA LYS A 29 -6.33 -3.65 19.14
C LYS A 29 -5.63 -3.75 20.49
N GLN A 30 -5.76 -2.71 21.31
CA GLN A 30 -5.15 -2.64 22.63
C GLN A 30 -5.67 -3.74 23.56
N ILE A 31 -6.95 -4.15 23.44
CA ILE A 31 -7.48 -5.31 24.18
C ILE A 31 -6.69 -6.58 23.83
N GLY A 32 -6.41 -6.80 22.54
CA GLY A 32 -5.59 -7.94 22.10
C GLY A 32 -4.20 -7.93 22.74
N ASP A 33 -3.54 -6.77 22.74
CA ASP A 33 -2.20 -6.61 23.32
C ASP A 33 -2.21 -6.82 24.85
N ILE A 34 -3.25 -6.34 25.53
CA ILE A 34 -3.42 -6.56 26.98
C ILE A 34 -3.61 -8.04 27.28
N ILE A 35 -4.44 -8.75 26.48
CA ILE A 35 -4.65 -10.19 26.65
C ILE A 35 -3.35 -10.97 26.41
N TRP A 36 -2.59 -10.59 25.38
CA TRP A 36 -1.29 -11.19 25.10
C TRP A 36 -0.32 -10.99 26.27
N ARG A 37 -0.23 -9.76 26.80
CA ARG A 37 0.60 -9.45 27.96
C ARG A 37 0.16 -10.20 29.23
N CYS A 38 -1.16 -10.35 29.46
CA CYS A 38 -1.68 -11.19 30.53
C CYS A 38 -1.17 -12.64 30.36
N TYR A 39 -1.29 -13.19 29.15
CA TYR A 39 -0.85 -14.55 28.85
C TYR A 39 0.64 -14.77 29.14
N GLN A 40 1.49 -13.80 28.79
CA GLN A 40 2.93 -13.87 29.04
C GLN A 40 3.29 -13.81 30.53
N VAL A 41 2.58 -13.00 31.32
CA VAL A 41 2.95 -12.76 32.72
C VAL A 41 2.35 -13.81 33.67
N VAL A 42 1.07 -14.14 33.50
CA VAL A 42 0.34 -15.02 34.44
C VAL A 42 0.03 -16.40 33.87
N GLY A 43 0.28 -16.63 32.58
CA GLY A 43 0.04 -17.91 31.93
C GLY A 43 -1.44 -18.16 31.60
N LYS A 44 -1.71 -19.35 31.06
CA LYS A 44 -3.01 -19.75 30.52
C LYS A 44 -4.20 -19.71 31.51
N PRO A 45 -4.12 -20.31 32.72
CA PRO A 45 -5.32 -20.49 33.56
C PRO A 45 -5.88 -19.16 34.06
N GLU A 46 -5.00 -18.27 34.51
CA GLU A 46 -5.34 -16.96 35.02
C GLU A 46 -5.83 -16.04 33.91
N THR A 47 -5.22 -16.11 32.72
CA THR A 47 -5.68 -15.34 31.56
C THR A 47 -7.12 -15.67 31.19
N VAL A 48 -7.54 -16.94 31.29
CA VAL A 48 -8.94 -17.34 31.03
C VAL A 48 -9.91 -16.67 32.01
N LYS A 49 -9.56 -16.58 33.31
CA LYS A 49 -10.39 -15.90 34.31
C LYS A 49 -10.53 -14.41 33.99
N VAL A 50 -9.42 -13.75 33.67
CA VAL A 50 -9.39 -12.33 33.29
C VAL A 50 -10.27 -12.08 32.05
N LEU A 51 -10.27 -12.98 31.07
CA LEU A 51 -11.12 -12.88 29.88
C LEU A 51 -12.61 -12.93 30.21
N ASP A 52 -13.02 -13.80 31.13
CA ASP A 52 -14.43 -13.89 31.55
C ASP A 52 -14.89 -12.67 32.36
N GLU A 53 -14.02 -12.14 33.22
CA GLU A 53 -14.28 -10.89 33.93
C GLU A 53 -14.34 -9.70 32.98
N LEU A 54 -13.40 -9.60 32.03
CA LEU A 54 -13.39 -8.60 30.97
C LEU A 54 -14.67 -8.62 30.14
N LYS A 55 -15.12 -9.82 29.75
CA LYS A 55 -16.39 -10.01 29.03
C LYS A 55 -17.56 -9.46 29.83
N THR A 56 -17.63 -9.81 31.12
CA THR A 56 -18.74 -9.41 32.00
C THR A 56 -18.76 -7.90 32.25
N LEU A 57 -17.59 -7.32 32.55
CA LEU A 57 -17.42 -5.88 32.70
C LEU A 57 -17.79 -5.13 31.41
N GLY A 58 -17.30 -5.64 30.28
CA GLY A 58 -17.57 -5.10 28.94
C GLY A 58 -19.06 -5.05 28.64
N PHE A 59 -19.81 -6.14 28.84
CA PHE A 59 -21.26 -6.14 28.63
C PHE A 59 -21.98 -5.14 29.54
N LYS A 60 -21.64 -5.10 30.82
CA LYS A 60 -22.27 -4.20 31.78
C LYS A 60 -22.06 -2.73 31.43
N GLU A 61 -20.82 -2.34 31.12
CA GLU A 61 -20.49 -0.94 30.80
C GLU A 61 -20.95 -0.56 29.39
N ALA A 62 -20.99 -1.49 28.43
CA ALA A 62 -21.56 -1.26 27.10
C ALA A 62 -23.08 -1.01 27.16
N THR A 63 -23.82 -1.73 27.99
CA THR A 63 -25.26 -1.44 28.20
C THR A 63 -25.45 -0.08 28.87
N ARG A 64 -24.58 0.29 29.83
CA ARG A 64 -24.64 1.59 30.51
C ARG A 64 -24.23 2.76 29.62
N SER A 65 -23.38 2.55 28.63
CA SER A 65 -22.91 3.63 27.75
C SER A 65 -24.05 4.22 26.92
N GLY A 66 -25.10 3.44 26.64
CA GLY A 66 -26.25 3.88 25.85
C GLY A 66 -25.87 4.30 24.43
N THR A 67 -24.75 3.80 23.92
CA THR A 67 -24.26 4.16 22.58
C THR A 67 -25.26 3.68 21.53
N SER A 68 -25.77 4.62 20.73
CA SER A 68 -26.74 4.35 19.67
C SER A 68 -26.32 5.08 18.39
N ILE A 69 -27.01 4.78 17.28
CA ILE A 69 -26.86 5.49 16.01
C ILE A 69 -28.21 6.07 15.60
N GLY A 70 -28.27 7.39 15.47
CA GLY A 70 -29.42 8.12 14.99
C GLY A 70 -29.11 8.95 13.74
N ILE A 71 -30.17 9.49 13.12
CA ILE A 71 -30.04 10.38 11.96
C ILE A 71 -29.24 11.66 12.28
N VAL A 72 -29.28 12.09 13.55
CA VAL A 72 -28.56 13.28 14.03
C VAL A 72 -27.05 13.06 14.14
N ASP A 73 -26.61 11.81 14.33
CA ASP A 73 -25.19 11.46 14.48
C ASP A 73 -24.46 11.42 13.13
N MET A 74 -25.21 11.31 12.03
CA MET A 74 -24.68 11.23 10.67
C MET A 74 -24.40 12.63 10.10
N VAL A 75 -23.49 13.40 10.67
CA VAL A 75 -23.23 14.80 10.27
C VAL A 75 -22.81 14.90 8.78
N ILE A 76 -23.25 15.95 8.09
CA ILE A 76 -22.81 16.26 6.72
C ILE A 76 -21.88 17.48 6.79
N PRO A 77 -20.67 17.43 6.20
CA PRO A 77 -19.76 18.57 6.20
C PRO A 77 -20.28 19.68 5.28
N GLU A 78 -20.19 20.93 5.72
CA GLU A 78 -20.65 22.10 4.96
C GLU A 78 -19.80 22.33 3.71
N GLU A 79 -18.49 22.08 3.82
CA GLU A 79 -17.48 22.12 2.75
C GLU A 79 -17.86 21.23 1.54
N LYS A 80 -18.73 20.23 1.74
CA LYS A 80 -19.17 19.30 0.69
C LYS A 80 -19.63 20.02 -0.57
N LYS A 81 -20.45 21.08 -0.44
CA LYS A 81 -21.02 21.79 -1.59
C LYS A 81 -19.94 22.47 -2.42
N GLU A 82 -18.96 23.09 -1.77
CA GLU A 82 -17.85 23.76 -2.42
C GLU A 82 -16.92 22.76 -3.11
N VAL A 83 -16.60 21.64 -2.45
CA VAL A 83 -15.76 20.58 -3.03
C VAL A 83 -16.40 19.98 -4.28
N ILE A 84 -17.71 19.75 -4.27
CA ILE A 84 -18.45 19.24 -5.44
C ILE A 84 -18.42 20.26 -6.59
N ALA A 85 -18.66 21.54 -6.30
CA ALA A 85 -18.64 22.60 -7.31
C ALA A 85 -17.25 22.71 -7.97
N ASN A 86 -16.18 22.64 -7.17
CA ASN A 86 -14.81 22.64 -7.65
C ASN A 86 -14.50 21.39 -8.49
N ALA A 87 -14.95 20.21 -8.07
CA ALA A 87 -14.76 18.98 -8.83
C ALA A 87 -15.45 19.05 -10.21
N TYR A 88 -16.67 19.58 -10.28
CA TYR A 88 -17.34 19.80 -11.57
C TYR A 88 -16.59 20.79 -12.47
N ALA A 89 -16.07 21.88 -11.90
CA ALA A 89 -15.27 22.85 -12.66
C ALA A 89 -13.97 22.24 -13.22
N GLU A 90 -13.32 21.37 -12.46
CA GLU A 90 -12.14 20.62 -12.93
C GLU A 90 -12.49 19.61 -14.01
N VAL A 91 -13.57 18.83 -13.84
CA VAL A 91 -14.05 17.91 -14.88
C VAL A 91 -14.36 18.66 -16.18
N ASP A 92 -15.00 19.83 -16.11
CA ASP A 92 -15.26 20.67 -17.28
C ASP A 92 -13.98 21.15 -17.98
N LYS A 93 -12.92 21.47 -17.21
CA LYS A 93 -11.60 21.79 -17.79
C LYS A 93 -11.02 20.60 -18.53
N VAL A 94 -11.08 19.41 -17.94
CA VAL A 94 -10.60 18.16 -18.55
C VAL A 94 -11.40 17.86 -19.83
N THR A 95 -12.72 17.99 -19.79
CA THR A 95 -13.57 17.80 -20.98
C THR A 95 -13.27 18.84 -22.07
N LYS A 96 -12.99 20.09 -21.71
CA LYS A 96 -12.53 21.12 -22.68
C LYS A 96 -11.17 20.78 -23.27
N GLN A 97 -10.21 20.29 -22.47
CA GLN A 97 -8.91 19.83 -22.97
C GLN A 97 -9.06 18.68 -23.96
N TYR A 98 -9.96 17.74 -23.68
CA TYR A 98 -10.29 16.66 -24.60
C TYR A 98 -10.91 17.21 -25.89
N ARG A 99 -11.94 18.06 -25.82
CA ARG A 99 -12.54 18.70 -27.01
C ARG A 99 -11.54 19.51 -27.85
N ASN A 100 -10.58 20.16 -27.18
CA ASN A 100 -9.51 20.89 -27.84
C ASN A 100 -8.39 19.98 -28.36
N GLY A 101 -8.49 18.65 -28.22
CA GLY A 101 -7.53 17.64 -28.66
C GLY A 101 -6.16 17.79 -27.98
N VAL A 102 -6.13 18.12 -26.70
CA VAL A 102 -4.91 18.19 -25.89
C VAL A 102 -4.61 16.85 -25.21
N ILE A 103 -5.67 16.10 -24.86
CA ILE A 103 -5.60 14.81 -24.16
C ILE A 103 -6.41 13.76 -24.93
N THR A 104 -6.08 12.48 -24.75
CA THR A 104 -6.84 11.35 -25.32
C THR A 104 -8.05 10.99 -24.45
N ASP A 105 -8.98 10.17 -24.96
CA ASP A 105 -10.14 9.72 -24.18
C ASP A 105 -9.75 8.85 -22.96
N GLY A 106 -8.72 8.01 -23.08
CA GLY A 106 -8.18 7.25 -21.94
C GLY A 106 -7.62 8.15 -20.85
N GLU A 107 -6.86 9.19 -21.22
CA GLU A 107 -6.35 10.20 -20.28
C GLU A 107 -7.48 11.01 -19.65
N ARG A 108 -8.50 11.37 -20.44
CA ARG A 108 -9.71 12.04 -19.95
C ARG A 108 -10.40 11.19 -18.89
N TYR A 109 -10.65 9.91 -19.18
CA TYR A 109 -11.29 8.96 -18.27
C TYR A 109 -10.53 8.88 -16.93
N GLN A 110 -9.21 8.64 -16.96
CA GLN A 110 -8.39 8.53 -15.75
C GLN A 110 -8.39 9.85 -14.94
N LYS A 111 -8.24 11.00 -15.60
CA LYS A 111 -8.30 12.30 -14.93
C LYS A 111 -9.66 12.56 -14.28
N VAL A 112 -10.77 12.20 -14.93
CA VAL A 112 -12.11 12.35 -14.36
C VAL A 112 -12.27 11.46 -13.12
N VAL A 113 -11.84 10.20 -13.18
CA VAL A 113 -11.85 9.27 -12.04
C VAL A 113 -11.04 9.84 -10.86
N ASP A 114 -9.88 10.43 -11.12
CA ASP A 114 -9.03 10.96 -10.07
C ASP A 114 -9.56 12.24 -9.43
N VAL A 115 -10.14 13.15 -10.23
CA VAL A 115 -10.83 14.35 -9.69
C VAL A 115 -11.92 13.93 -8.71
N TRP A 116 -12.73 12.93 -9.08
CA TRP A 116 -13.78 12.42 -8.20
C TRP A 116 -13.25 11.67 -6.98
N THR A 117 -12.17 10.91 -7.14
CA THR A 117 -11.50 10.22 -6.02
C THR A 117 -10.99 11.25 -4.99
N GLN A 118 -10.30 12.31 -5.46
CA GLN A 118 -9.80 13.38 -4.61
C GLN A 118 -10.91 14.15 -3.91
N ALA A 119 -11.98 14.50 -4.65
CA ALA A 119 -13.15 15.17 -4.07
C ALA A 119 -13.77 14.31 -2.95
N THR A 120 -13.88 13.01 -3.21
CA THR A 120 -14.43 12.05 -2.27
C THR A 120 -13.60 11.94 -0.99
N ASP A 121 -12.27 11.90 -1.10
CA ASP A 121 -11.39 11.78 0.07
C ASP A 121 -11.28 13.10 0.84
N THR A 122 -11.35 14.23 0.16
CA THR A 122 -11.42 15.56 0.79
C THR A 122 -12.69 15.67 1.66
N ILE A 123 -13.85 15.29 1.11
CA ILE A 123 -15.12 15.27 1.85
C ILE A 123 -15.07 14.28 3.02
N ALA A 124 -14.46 13.11 2.82
CA ALA A 124 -14.31 12.13 3.89
C ALA A 124 -13.45 12.65 5.05
N ASN A 125 -12.34 13.32 4.75
CA ASN A 125 -11.48 13.92 5.77
C ASN A 125 -12.16 15.07 6.52
N ALA A 126 -12.91 15.92 5.82
CA ALA A 126 -13.71 16.99 6.44
C ALA A 126 -14.79 16.41 7.38
N LEU A 127 -15.50 15.37 6.91
CA LEU A 127 -16.46 14.63 7.73
C LEU A 127 -15.81 14.05 8.98
N TYR A 128 -14.65 13.40 8.84
CA TYR A 128 -13.91 12.79 9.93
C TYR A 128 -13.53 13.79 11.02
N ARG A 129 -13.00 14.95 10.63
CA ARG A 129 -12.68 16.02 11.58
C ARG A 129 -13.93 16.52 12.31
N LYS A 130 -15.05 16.69 11.59
CA LYS A 130 -16.29 17.18 12.19
C LYS A 130 -16.87 16.21 13.23
N ILE A 131 -16.84 14.90 12.97
CA ILE A 131 -17.31 13.89 13.95
C ILE A 131 -16.35 13.68 15.12
N GLU A 132 -15.06 13.92 14.93
CA GLU A 132 -14.02 13.82 15.96
C GLU A 132 -14.19 14.94 16.99
N PHE A 133 -14.29 16.20 16.54
CA PHE A 133 -14.48 17.34 17.42
C PHE A 133 -15.93 17.55 17.87
N ASN A 134 -16.90 16.87 17.22
CA ASN A 134 -18.33 16.91 17.52
C ASN A 134 -18.86 18.35 17.76
N ASP A 135 -18.49 19.28 16.88
CA ASP A 135 -18.80 20.72 16.98
C ASP A 135 -18.41 21.36 18.35
N GLY A 136 -17.34 20.88 18.99
CA GLY A 136 -16.85 21.39 20.28
C GLY A 136 -17.59 20.85 21.50
N LYS A 137 -18.46 19.84 21.35
CA LYS A 137 -19.16 19.21 22.48
C LYS A 137 -18.20 18.40 23.35
N PRO A 138 -18.44 18.34 24.68
CA PRO A 138 -17.57 17.61 25.61
C PRO A 138 -17.64 16.08 25.47
N LYS A 139 -18.60 15.54 24.72
CA LYS A 139 -18.75 14.10 24.46
C LYS A 139 -18.47 13.81 22.99
N ALA A 140 -17.72 12.73 22.74
CA ALA A 140 -17.47 12.25 21.38
C ALA A 140 -18.77 11.79 20.69
N SER A 141 -18.81 11.93 19.36
CA SER A 141 -19.93 11.41 18.56
C SER A 141 -20.02 9.88 18.70
N PRO A 142 -21.22 9.29 18.85
CA PRO A 142 -21.39 7.83 18.88
C PRO A 142 -20.78 7.14 17.66
N LEU A 143 -20.91 7.76 16.49
CA LEU A 143 -20.36 7.23 15.24
C LEU A 143 -18.83 7.24 15.25
N PHE A 144 -18.22 8.29 15.81
CA PHE A 144 -16.78 8.36 16.01
C PHE A 144 -16.30 7.29 16.99
N MET A 145 -16.97 7.14 18.14
CA MET A 145 -16.63 6.12 19.15
C MET A 145 -16.65 4.70 18.57
N MET A 146 -17.62 4.35 17.71
CA MET A 146 -17.71 3.01 17.11
C MET A 146 -16.53 2.69 16.18
N VAL A 147 -16.04 3.69 15.43
CA VAL A 147 -14.91 3.51 14.51
C VAL A 147 -13.56 3.60 15.22
N ASP A 148 -13.38 4.57 16.11
CA ASP A 148 -12.13 4.76 16.85
C ASP A 148 -11.86 3.58 17.79
N SER A 149 -12.88 3.06 18.46
CA SER A 149 -12.77 1.84 19.27
C SER A 149 -12.47 0.58 18.44
N GLY A 150 -12.69 0.61 17.12
CA GLY A 150 -12.58 -0.56 16.25
C GLY A 150 -13.66 -1.62 16.51
N ALA A 151 -14.74 -1.28 17.22
CA ALA A 151 -15.83 -2.19 17.53
C ALA A 151 -16.60 -2.58 16.26
N ARG A 152 -17.02 -1.60 15.48
CA ARG A 152 -17.70 -1.79 14.18
C ARG A 152 -17.67 -0.49 13.40
N GLY A 153 -17.33 -0.57 12.11
CA GLY A 153 -17.21 0.62 11.27
C GLY A 153 -15.81 0.77 10.71
N ASN A 154 -15.70 1.37 9.53
CA ASN A 154 -14.42 1.82 8.97
C ASN A 154 -14.57 3.20 8.31
N LYS A 155 -13.45 3.79 7.89
CA LYS A 155 -13.42 5.09 7.20
C LYS A 155 -14.31 5.16 5.96
N SER A 156 -14.31 4.10 5.18
CA SER A 156 -15.14 3.99 3.99
C SER A 156 -16.64 3.92 4.29
N GLN A 157 -17.06 3.35 5.42
CA GLN A 157 -18.46 3.24 5.83
C GLN A 157 -19.00 4.57 6.35
N ILE A 158 -18.22 5.30 7.16
CA ILE A 158 -18.60 6.65 7.62
C ILE A 158 -18.73 7.61 6.42
N LYS A 159 -17.79 7.52 5.47
CA LYS A 159 -17.81 8.28 4.21
C LYS A 159 -19.14 8.10 3.46
N GLN A 160 -19.68 6.89 3.41
CA GLN A 160 -20.97 6.62 2.74
C GLN A 160 -22.19 7.14 3.53
N LEU A 161 -22.10 7.23 4.86
CA LEU A 161 -23.21 7.67 5.71
C LEU A 161 -23.43 9.19 5.64
N GLY A 162 -22.36 9.98 5.78
CA GLY A 162 -22.45 11.45 5.89
C GLY A 162 -21.66 12.25 4.86
N GLY A 163 -20.77 11.61 4.08
CA GLY A 163 -19.93 12.27 3.11
C GLY A 163 -20.54 12.20 1.72
N MET A 164 -20.00 11.30 0.90
CA MET A 164 -20.55 10.92 -0.40
C MET A 164 -20.23 9.45 -0.64
N ARG A 165 -21.08 8.76 -1.40
CA ARG A 165 -20.86 7.33 -1.68
C ARG A 165 -19.71 7.11 -2.67
N GLY A 166 -19.48 8.04 -3.58
CA GLY A 166 -18.32 8.04 -4.47
C GLY A 166 -18.51 7.24 -5.76
N LEU A 167 -17.39 6.81 -6.33
CA LEU A 167 -17.33 6.07 -7.59
C LEU A 167 -17.72 4.59 -7.38
N MET A 168 -18.32 4.00 -8.40
CA MET A 168 -18.77 2.61 -8.41
C MET A 168 -18.09 1.83 -9.53
N ALA A 169 -17.82 0.55 -9.30
CA ALA A 169 -17.32 -0.34 -10.34
C ALA A 169 -18.45 -0.96 -11.18
N LYS A 170 -18.24 -1.06 -12.49
CA LYS A 170 -19.04 -1.87 -13.41
C LYS A 170 -18.79 -3.36 -13.16
N PRO A 171 -19.66 -4.27 -13.62
CA PRO A 171 -19.39 -5.71 -13.58
C PRO A 171 -18.12 -6.13 -14.34
N SER A 172 -17.65 -5.32 -15.30
CA SER A 172 -16.38 -5.51 -16.00
C SER A 172 -15.14 -5.18 -15.15
N GLY A 173 -15.31 -4.52 -14.00
CA GLY A 173 -14.23 -4.03 -13.15
C GLY A 173 -13.84 -2.57 -13.41
N GLU A 174 -14.26 -1.98 -14.54
CA GLU A 174 -14.03 -0.56 -14.83
C GLU A 174 -14.81 0.35 -13.88
N ILE A 175 -14.26 1.52 -13.58
CA ILE A 175 -14.93 2.52 -12.75
C ILE A 175 -15.93 3.31 -13.61
N ILE A 176 -17.12 3.58 -13.07
CA ILE A 176 -18.12 4.42 -13.71
C ILE A 176 -17.74 5.89 -13.49
N GLU A 177 -17.55 6.66 -14.56
CA GLU A 177 -17.13 8.07 -14.52
C GLU A 177 -18.10 8.96 -13.73
N ARG A 178 -19.38 8.60 -13.70
CA ARG A 178 -20.42 9.34 -12.98
C ARG A 178 -20.50 8.87 -11.52
N PRO A 179 -20.07 9.69 -10.55
CA PRO A 179 -20.09 9.31 -9.14
C PRO A 179 -21.51 9.40 -8.56
N ILE A 180 -21.67 8.78 -7.38
CA ILE A 180 -22.82 9.00 -6.50
C ILE A 180 -22.43 10.08 -5.49
N ILE A 181 -23.04 11.26 -5.65
CA ILE A 181 -22.72 12.47 -4.87
C ILE A 181 -23.49 12.44 -3.54
N SER A 182 -24.67 11.85 -3.56
CA SER A 182 -25.52 11.70 -2.40
C SER A 182 -24.93 10.69 -1.40
N ASN A 183 -25.27 10.85 -0.13
CA ASN A 183 -24.97 9.90 0.94
C ASN A 183 -26.26 9.24 1.47
N PHE A 184 -26.12 8.28 2.39
CA PHE A 184 -27.30 7.58 2.93
C PHE A 184 -28.22 8.48 3.77
N ARG A 185 -27.70 9.55 4.39
CA ARG A 185 -28.53 10.53 5.11
C ARG A 185 -29.35 11.41 4.16
N GLU A 186 -28.80 11.79 3.02
CA GLU A 186 -29.47 12.59 1.99
C GLU A 186 -30.45 11.75 1.15
N GLY A 187 -30.20 10.44 1.05
CA GLY A 187 -30.96 9.52 0.20
C GLY A 187 -30.35 9.42 -1.20
N LEU A 188 -30.68 8.33 -1.91
CA LEU A 188 -30.18 8.07 -3.26
C LEU A 188 -31.30 8.27 -4.27
N SER A 189 -30.99 8.91 -5.40
CA SER A 189 -31.90 8.92 -6.56
C SER A 189 -32.04 7.51 -7.17
N VAL A 190 -33.08 7.30 -7.97
CA VAL A 190 -33.31 6.01 -8.66
C VAL A 190 -32.10 5.60 -9.50
N LEU A 191 -31.49 6.55 -10.22
CA LEU A 191 -30.32 6.29 -11.05
C LEU A 191 -29.08 5.94 -10.21
N GLU A 192 -28.81 6.70 -9.15
CA GLU A 192 -27.67 6.43 -8.25
C GLU A 192 -27.82 5.07 -7.56
N TYR A 193 -29.04 4.73 -7.11
CA TYR A 193 -29.32 3.43 -6.55
C TYR A 193 -29.08 2.32 -7.58
N PHE A 194 -29.60 2.46 -8.81
CA PHE A 194 -29.43 1.47 -9.88
C PHE A 194 -27.96 1.29 -10.32
N ILE A 195 -27.16 2.37 -10.33
CA ILE A 195 -25.72 2.27 -10.58
C ILE A 195 -25.04 1.45 -9.47
N SER A 196 -25.41 1.68 -8.21
CA SER A 196 -24.82 0.97 -7.07
C SER A 196 -25.15 -0.52 -7.02
N THR A 197 -26.27 -0.97 -7.60
CA THR A 197 -26.67 -2.38 -7.56
C THR A 197 -25.79 -3.26 -8.44
N HIS A 198 -25.20 -2.72 -9.51
CA HIS A 198 -24.33 -3.49 -10.41
C HIS A 198 -23.06 -3.97 -9.70
N GLY A 199 -22.35 -3.03 -9.05
CA GLY A 199 -21.16 -3.34 -8.25
C GLY A 199 -21.50 -4.24 -7.06
N ALA A 200 -22.59 -3.94 -6.34
CA ALA A 200 -23.03 -4.76 -5.20
C ALA A 200 -23.36 -6.21 -5.63
N ARG A 201 -24.09 -6.40 -6.73
CA ARG A 201 -24.43 -7.72 -7.25
C ARG A 201 -23.18 -8.50 -7.67
N LYS A 202 -22.24 -7.85 -8.39
CA LYS A 202 -20.98 -8.47 -8.78
C LYS A 202 -20.17 -8.90 -7.56
N GLY A 203 -20.05 -8.04 -6.54
CA GLY A 203 -19.35 -8.35 -5.29
C GLY A 203 -19.98 -9.52 -4.52
N LEU A 204 -21.31 -9.59 -4.45
CA LEU A 204 -22.02 -10.70 -3.82
C LEU A 204 -21.86 -12.01 -4.61
N SER A 205 -21.98 -11.95 -5.95
CA SER A 205 -21.77 -13.12 -6.81
C SER A 205 -20.33 -13.62 -6.76
N ASP A 206 -19.35 -12.72 -6.80
CA ASP A 206 -17.93 -13.09 -6.72
C ASP A 206 -17.59 -13.65 -5.34
N THR A 207 -18.21 -13.15 -4.26
CA THR A 207 -18.06 -13.75 -2.94
C THR A 207 -18.58 -15.20 -2.96
N ALA A 208 -19.76 -15.44 -3.52
CA ALA A 208 -20.33 -16.79 -3.57
C ALA A 208 -19.48 -17.76 -4.42
N LEU A 209 -18.98 -17.30 -5.57
CA LEU A 209 -18.22 -18.14 -6.50
C LEU A 209 -16.77 -18.37 -6.05
N LYS A 210 -16.03 -17.30 -5.70
CA LYS A 210 -14.59 -17.41 -5.37
C LYS A 210 -14.31 -18.09 -4.03
N THR A 211 -15.32 -18.20 -3.16
CA THR A 211 -15.21 -18.99 -1.92
C THR A 211 -14.94 -20.47 -2.25
N ALA A 212 -15.55 -21.00 -3.32
CA ALA A 212 -15.33 -22.39 -3.74
C ALA A 212 -13.89 -22.62 -4.22
N ASP A 213 -13.33 -21.68 -4.97
CA ASP A 213 -11.94 -21.77 -5.46
C ASP A 213 -10.93 -21.77 -4.31
N SER A 214 -11.13 -20.89 -3.31
CA SER A 214 -10.29 -20.84 -2.11
C SER A 214 -10.41 -22.12 -1.27
N GLY A 215 -11.62 -22.66 -1.12
CA GLY A 215 -11.85 -23.94 -0.43
C GLY A 215 -11.19 -25.11 -1.16
N TYR A 216 -11.29 -25.16 -2.49
CA TYR A 216 -10.66 -26.18 -3.32
C TYR A 216 -9.12 -26.10 -3.24
N MET A 217 -8.56 -24.89 -3.31
CA MET A 217 -7.13 -24.65 -3.09
C MET A 217 -6.68 -25.16 -1.71
N THR A 218 -7.44 -24.86 -0.66
CA THR A 218 -7.15 -25.32 0.70
C THR A 218 -7.10 -26.84 0.78
N ARG A 219 -8.05 -27.54 0.13
CA ARG A 219 -8.03 -29.00 0.05
C ARG A 219 -6.75 -29.51 -0.63
N LYS A 220 -6.36 -28.91 -1.76
CA LYS A 220 -5.13 -29.28 -2.47
C LYS A 220 -3.86 -28.98 -1.66
N LEU A 221 -3.83 -27.89 -0.91
CA LEU A 221 -2.72 -27.59 -0.01
C LEU A 221 -2.60 -28.65 1.09
N VAL A 222 -3.73 -29.09 1.66
CA VAL A 222 -3.75 -30.18 2.65
C VAL A 222 -3.25 -31.49 2.03
N ASP A 223 -3.72 -31.85 0.83
CA ASP A 223 -3.30 -33.09 0.14
C ASP A 223 -1.77 -33.16 -0.04
N VAL A 224 -1.12 -32.02 -0.33
CA VAL A 224 0.34 -31.93 -0.54
C VAL A 224 1.11 -31.82 0.78
N ALA A 225 0.56 -31.13 1.78
CA ALA A 225 1.27 -30.83 3.02
C ALA A 225 1.06 -31.87 4.14
N GLN A 226 0.13 -32.82 3.99
CA GLN A 226 -0.23 -33.75 5.07
C GLN A 226 0.94 -34.58 5.63
N ASP A 227 1.94 -34.89 4.81
CA ASP A 227 3.10 -35.71 5.21
C ASP A 227 4.17 -34.91 5.97
N VAL A 228 4.01 -33.58 6.10
CA VAL A 228 4.95 -32.72 6.82
C VAL A 228 4.61 -32.73 8.32
N ILE A 229 5.25 -33.65 9.04
CA ILE A 229 5.14 -33.85 10.50
C ILE A 229 6.51 -33.60 11.13
N ILE A 230 6.54 -33.17 12.39
CA ILE A 230 7.80 -33.10 13.15
C ILE A 230 8.21 -34.51 13.56
N THR A 231 9.32 -35.01 13.01
CA THR A 231 9.78 -36.40 13.23
C THR A 231 10.97 -36.50 14.18
N GLN A 232 11.77 -35.44 14.28
CA GLN A 232 12.98 -35.40 15.09
C GLN A 232 13.25 -33.99 15.63
N GLN A 233 14.13 -33.90 16.64
CA GLN A 233 14.45 -32.62 17.27
C GLN A 233 15.35 -31.74 16.38
N ASP A 234 16.47 -32.30 15.92
CA ASP A 234 17.42 -31.62 15.04
C ASP A 234 17.84 -32.56 13.90
N CYS A 235 17.95 -32.03 12.69
CA CYS A 235 18.51 -32.73 11.53
C CYS A 235 20.02 -32.51 11.37
N GLY A 236 20.64 -31.62 12.16
CA GLY A 236 22.07 -31.33 12.10
C GLY A 236 22.49 -30.39 10.96
N THR A 237 21.54 -29.89 10.16
CA THR A 237 21.88 -29.01 9.03
C THR A 237 22.44 -27.67 9.51
N ALA A 238 23.56 -27.25 8.92
CA ALA A 238 24.09 -25.88 9.07
C ALA A 238 23.49 -24.91 8.04
N ASN A 239 22.63 -25.41 7.15
CA ASN A 239 22.00 -24.63 6.12
C ASN A 239 20.79 -23.86 6.68
N GLY A 240 20.66 -22.62 6.23
CA GLY A 240 19.59 -21.72 6.64
C GLY A 240 19.34 -20.67 5.58
N ILE A 241 18.26 -19.92 5.74
CA ILE A 241 17.88 -18.83 4.84
C ILE A 241 18.19 -17.49 5.50
N SER A 242 18.70 -16.53 4.71
CA SER A 242 18.86 -15.16 5.19
C SER A 242 17.53 -14.41 5.09
N VAL A 243 17.03 -13.94 6.23
CA VAL A 243 15.80 -13.17 6.36
C VAL A 243 16.14 -11.70 6.62
N ALA A 244 15.41 -10.81 5.95
CA ALA A 244 15.51 -9.35 6.06
C ALA A 244 14.10 -8.76 6.23
N ALA A 245 14.01 -7.50 6.68
CA ALA A 245 12.76 -6.75 6.62
C ALA A 245 12.25 -6.65 5.16
N ILE A 246 10.94 -6.66 4.99
CA ILE A 246 10.29 -6.54 3.68
C ILE A 246 9.76 -5.11 3.53
N PHE A 247 10.27 -4.40 2.52
CA PHE A 247 9.82 -3.06 2.16
C PHE A 247 8.91 -3.11 0.93
N ASP A 248 7.77 -2.44 1.00
CA ASP A 248 6.87 -2.20 -0.13
C ASP A 248 6.87 -0.70 -0.44
N GLY A 249 7.74 -0.29 -1.37
CA GLY A 249 8.03 1.12 -1.61
C GLY A 249 8.72 1.77 -0.40
N ASP A 250 8.09 2.80 0.16
CA ASP A 250 8.57 3.53 1.35
C ASP A 250 7.99 3.00 2.67
N GLU A 251 7.07 2.03 2.63
CA GLU A 251 6.45 1.44 3.82
C GLU A 251 7.09 0.08 4.15
N GLU A 252 7.49 -0.10 5.40
CA GLU A 252 7.93 -1.38 5.92
C GLU A 252 6.72 -2.29 6.11
N SER A 253 6.57 -3.28 5.22
CA SER A 253 5.44 -4.21 5.21
C SER A 253 5.56 -5.25 6.32
N ALA A 254 6.77 -5.75 6.57
CA ALA A 254 7.07 -6.68 7.64
C ALA A 254 8.46 -6.40 8.23
N SER A 255 8.48 -6.09 9.53
CA SER A 255 9.71 -5.83 10.26
C SER A 255 10.53 -7.09 10.47
N LEU A 256 11.84 -6.92 10.71
CA LEU A 256 12.71 -8.06 10.99
C LEU A 256 12.25 -8.80 12.24
N GLU A 257 11.84 -8.07 13.30
CA GLU A 257 11.30 -8.63 14.56
C GLU A 257 10.20 -9.66 14.28
N SER A 258 9.18 -9.26 13.51
CA SER A 258 8.01 -10.09 13.21
C SER A 258 8.37 -11.38 12.43
N ARG A 259 9.45 -11.35 11.64
CA ARG A 259 9.85 -12.47 10.79
C ARG A 259 10.75 -13.47 11.50
N ILE A 260 11.57 -13.00 12.44
CA ILE A 260 12.52 -13.85 13.19
C ILE A 260 11.89 -14.45 14.45
N TYR A 261 10.82 -13.84 14.97
CA TYR A 261 10.13 -14.34 16.16
C TYR A 261 9.74 -15.81 16.02
N GLY A 262 10.14 -16.62 17.01
CA GLY A 262 9.85 -18.06 17.06
C GLY A 262 10.65 -18.91 16.09
N ARG A 263 11.67 -18.35 15.40
CA ARG A 263 12.60 -19.09 14.54
C ARG A 263 13.89 -19.41 15.28
N VAL A 264 14.65 -20.36 14.75
CA VAL A 264 15.96 -20.75 15.31
C VAL A 264 17.09 -20.08 14.55
N SER A 265 18.02 -19.47 15.27
CA SER A 265 19.16 -18.78 14.66
C SER A 265 20.25 -19.77 14.21
N CYS A 266 20.83 -19.55 13.02
CA CYS A 266 22.03 -20.26 12.59
C CYS A 266 23.33 -19.56 13.02
N GLU A 267 23.23 -18.31 13.45
CA GLU A 267 24.37 -17.43 13.72
C GLU A 267 24.27 -16.83 15.12
N GLN A 268 25.42 -16.63 15.75
CA GLN A 268 25.48 -15.95 17.03
C GLN A 268 25.41 -14.43 16.81
N ILE A 269 24.49 -13.77 17.52
CA ILE A 269 24.34 -12.31 17.49
C ILE A 269 24.87 -11.73 18.80
N LYS A 270 25.82 -10.82 18.68
CA LYS A 270 26.36 -10.05 19.80
C LYS A 270 25.96 -8.60 19.67
N ASP A 271 25.69 -7.96 20.80
CA ASP A 271 25.54 -6.53 20.86
C ASP A 271 26.89 -5.86 20.57
N PRO A 272 27.01 -5.03 19.51
CA PRO A 272 28.26 -4.35 19.18
C PRO A 272 28.69 -3.33 20.25
N VAL A 273 27.78 -2.88 21.11
CA VAL A 273 28.08 -1.87 22.15
C VAL A 273 28.45 -2.54 23.47
N SER A 274 27.62 -3.45 23.98
CA SER A 274 27.85 -4.11 25.27
C SER A 274 28.76 -5.34 25.18
N GLY A 275 28.88 -5.95 23.99
CA GLY A 275 29.59 -7.22 23.80
C GLY A 275 28.83 -8.44 24.31
N GLU A 276 27.62 -8.27 24.86
CA GLU A 276 26.78 -9.37 25.34
C GLU A 276 26.19 -10.17 24.17
N ILE A 277 26.08 -11.48 24.35
CA ILE A 277 25.45 -12.38 23.38
C ILE A 277 23.95 -12.30 23.57
N LEU A 278 23.21 -11.88 22.54
CA LEU A 278 21.75 -11.79 22.58
C LEU A 278 21.07 -13.05 22.07
N VAL A 279 21.66 -13.68 21.06
CA VAL A 279 21.14 -14.89 20.43
C VAL A 279 22.30 -15.84 20.20
N GLU A 280 22.20 -17.05 20.73
CA GLU A 280 23.16 -18.13 20.48
C GLU A 280 22.81 -18.91 19.21
N VAL A 281 23.77 -19.71 18.74
CA VAL A 281 23.53 -20.66 17.64
C VAL A 281 22.54 -21.72 18.14
N ASP A 282 21.56 -22.05 17.31
CA ASP A 282 20.48 -23.00 17.63
C ASP A 282 19.51 -22.56 18.74
N ASP A 283 19.55 -21.28 19.14
CA ASP A 283 18.59 -20.72 20.08
C ASP A 283 17.28 -20.32 19.39
N VAL A 284 16.15 -20.52 20.09
CA VAL A 284 14.81 -20.12 19.63
C VAL A 284 14.62 -18.66 19.99
N ILE A 285 14.44 -17.82 18.97
CA ILE A 285 14.34 -16.37 19.12
C ILE A 285 13.02 -16.00 19.79
N ASN A 286 13.11 -15.52 21.04
CA ASN A 286 12.00 -14.98 21.81
C ASN A 286 11.70 -13.52 21.46
N GLU A 287 10.56 -12.97 21.91
CA GLU A 287 10.17 -11.58 21.63
C GLU A 287 11.22 -10.56 22.14
N ILE A 288 11.80 -10.79 23.32
CA ILE A 288 12.83 -9.92 23.90
C ILE A 288 14.09 -9.94 23.02
N GLN A 289 14.48 -11.12 22.55
CA GLN A 289 15.65 -11.28 21.68
C GLN A 289 15.39 -10.65 20.31
N ALA A 290 14.20 -10.85 19.72
CA ALA A 290 13.83 -10.25 18.45
C ALA A 290 13.89 -8.71 18.49
N LYS A 291 13.35 -8.09 19.54
CA LYS A 291 13.46 -6.64 19.78
C LYS A 291 14.89 -6.19 20.01
N GLY A 292 15.70 -7.00 20.71
CA GLY A 292 17.12 -6.74 20.91
C GLY A 292 17.90 -6.70 19.60
N VAL A 293 17.65 -7.68 18.71
CA VAL A 293 18.28 -7.78 17.38
C VAL A 293 17.93 -6.59 16.49
N GLU A 294 16.66 -6.17 16.49
CA GLU A 294 16.22 -5.00 15.74
C GLU A 294 16.81 -3.70 16.31
N ARG A 295 16.89 -3.56 17.64
CA ARG A 295 17.49 -2.39 18.30
C ARG A 295 18.97 -2.18 17.96
N ILE A 296 19.70 -3.27 17.70
CA ILE A 296 21.10 -3.22 17.25
C ILE A 296 21.22 -2.76 15.79
N GLY A 297 20.13 -2.82 15.01
CA GLY A 297 20.15 -2.48 13.60
C GLY A 297 20.71 -3.60 12.72
N VAL A 298 20.56 -4.86 13.13
CA VAL A 298 20.89 -6.01 12.27
C VAL A 298 19.94 -6.01 11.08
N LEU A 299 20.48 -5.91 9.86
CA LEU A 299 19.67 -5.84 8.63
C LEU A 299 19.22 -7.20 8.11
N LYS A 300 20.04 -8.24 8.34
CA LYS A 300 19.82 -9.60 7.85
C LYS A 300 20.25 -10.61 8.90
N LEU A 301 19.47 -11.66 9.07
CA LEU A 301 19.78 -12.77 9.95
C LEU A 301 19.62 -14.10 9.23
N LYS A 302 20.59 -15.01 9.39
CA LYS A 302 20.46 -16.39 8.90
C LYS A 302 19.71 -17.24 9.93
N ILE A 303 18.55 -17.76 9.53
CA ILE A 303 17.71 -18.62 10.36
C ILE A 303 17.57 -20.02 9.76
N ARG A 304 17.31 -21.02 10.60
CA ARG A 304 16.91 -22.35 10.13
C ARG A 304 15.54 -22.28 9.45
N SER A 305 15.33 -23.16 8.47
CA SER A 305 14.11 -23.20 7.68
C SER A 305 13.66 -24.62 7.40
N VAL A 306 12.35 -24.81 7.23
CA VAL A 306 11.76 -26.08 6.79
C VAL A 306 12.25 -26.44 5.38
N LEU A 307 12.58 -25.46 4.53
CA LEU A 307 13.08 -25.70 3.17
C LEU A 307 14.51 -26.25 3.14
N THR A 308 15.31 -25.96 4.16
CA THR A 308 16.71 -26.41 4.26
C THR A 308 16.85 -27.60 5.20
N CYS A 309 15.73 -28.23 5.60
CA CYS A 309 15.72 -29.36 6.52
C CYS A 309 16.21 -30.63 5.82
N GLU A 310 17.16 -31.32 6.44
CA GLU A 310 17.75 -32.57 5.93
C GLU A 310 17.11 -33.83 6.55
N SER A 311 15.91 -33.70 7.12
CA SER A 311 15.14 -34.83 7.65
C SER A 311 14.64 -35.74 6.53
N GLU A 312 14.83 -37.05 6.63
CA GLU A 312 14.37 -38.01 5.61
C GLU A 312 12.85 -38.02 5.43
N ARG A 313 12.11 -37.83 6.54
CA ARG A 313 10.64 -37.73 6.57
C ARG A 313 10.23 -36.53 7.40
N GLY A 314 9.27 -35.77 6.91
CA GLY A 314 8.73 -34.61 7.60
C GLY A 314 9.77 -33.50 7.78
N CYS A 315 9.82 -32.91 8.97
CA CYS A 315 10.79 -31.86 9.29
C CYS A 315 11.28 -31.94 10.74
N CYS A 316 12.40 -31.25 11.01
CA CYS A 316 13.00 -31.18 12.34
C CYS A 316 12.37 -30.06 13.19
N ALA A 317 12.32 -30.23 14.51
CA ALA A 317 11.76 -29.23 15.43
C ALA A 317 12.52 -27.90 15.34
N ASN A 318 13.86 -27.93 15.30
CA ASN A 318 14.70 -26.73 15.19
C ASN A 318 14.53 -25.98 13.85
N CYS A 319 14.17 -26.70 12.79
CA CYS A 319 13.95 -26.15 11.45
C CYS A 319 12.62 -25.38 11.36
N TYR A 320 11.65 -25.78 12.18
CA TYR A 320 10.35 -25.11 12.30
C TYR A 320 10.39 -24.00 13.36
N GLY A 321 10.89 -24.33 14.56
CA GLY A 321 11.00 -23.44 15.72
C GLY A 321 9.81 -23.55 16.68
N LEU A 322 9.13 -22.44 16.90
CA LEU A 322 8.04 -22.29 17.87
C LEU A 322 6.67 -22.65 17.25
N ASN A 323 5.85 -23.37 18.02
CA ASN A 323 4.43 -23.48 17.71
C ASN A 323 3.71 -22.20 18.14
N LEU A 324 3.26 -21.41 17.16
CA LEU A 324 2.59 -20.12 17.38
C LEU A 324 1.25 -20.22 18.11
N ALA A 325 0.61 -21.39 18.14
CA ALA A 325 -0.66 -21.58 18.84
C ALA A 325 -0.47 -21.80 20.35
N THR A 326 0.68 -22.36 20.76
CA THR A 326 0.98 -22.67 22.17
C THR A 326 2.04 -21.75 22.77
N GLY A 327 2.82 -21.07 21.93
CA GLY A 327 3.96 -20.26 22.36
C GLY A 327 5.14 -21.09 22.90
N LEU A 328 5.17 -22.39 22.60
CA LEU A 328 6.22 -23.31 23.03
C LEU A 328 6.94 -23.92 21.82
N PRO A 329 8.18 -24.42 21.99
CA PRO A 329 8.86 -25.18 20.95
C PRO A 329 7.99 -26.34 20.44
N VAL A 330 8.00 -26.53 19.13
CA VAL A 330 7.18 -27.56 18.47
C VAL A 330 7.55 -28.96 18.97
N LYS A 331 6.56 -29.80 19.24
CA LYS A 331 6.79 -31.18 19.72
C LYS A 331 6.86 -32.18 18.58
N ILE A 332 7.59 -33.27 18.83
CA ILE A 332 7.60 -34.44 17.93
C ILE A 332 6.19 -35.01 17.81
N GLY A 333 5.76 -35.26 16.58
CA GLY A 333 4.41 -35.73 16.23
C GLY A 333 3.44 -34.61 15.84
N GLU A 334 3.81 -33.34 15.91
CA GLU A 334 2.95 -32.24 15.46
C GLU A 334 2.85 -32.20 13.92
N ALA A 335 1.62 -32.19 13.41
CA ALA A 335 1.30 -32.15 11.98
C ALA A 335 1.37 -30.71 11.43
N VAL A 336 2.58 -30.15 11.38
CA VAL A 336 2.82 -28.75 10.98
C VAL A 336 2.38 -28.44 9.55
N GLY A 337 2.37 -29.42 8.64
CA GLY A 337 1.89 -29.24 7.28
C GLY A 337 0.39 -28.96 7.18
N ILE A 338 -0.42 -29.69 7.97
CA ILE A 338 -1.86 -29.43 8.07
C ILE A 338 -2.13 -28.04 8.66
N ILE A 339 -1.40 -27.70 9.73
CA ILE A 339 -1.50 -26.39 10.39
C ILE A 339 -1.15 -25.27 9.39
N ALA A 340 -0.08 -25.43 8.61
CA ALA A 340 0.33 -24.46 7.60
C ALA A 340 -0.72 -24.29 6.49
N ALA A 341 -1.27 -25.39 5.98
CA ALA A 341 -2.31 -25.35 4.96
C ALA A 341 -3.58 -24.62 5.45
N GLN A 342 -4.01 -24.87 6.69
CA GLN A 342 -5.13 -24.17 7.31
C GLN A 342 -4.85 -22.69 7.54
N SER A 343 -3.64 -22.36 7.99
CA SER A 343 -3.19 -20.98 8.23
C SER A 343 -3.15 -20.13 6.96
N ILE A 344 -3.13 -20.75 5.78
CA ILE A 344 -3.26 -20.07 4.48
C ILE A 344 -4.72 -20.10 4.00
N GLY A 345 -5.35 -21.28 4.07
CA GLY A 345 -6.65 -21.53 3.48
C GLY A 345 -7.82 -20.82 4.17
N GLU A 346 -7.87 -20.83 5.50
CA GLU A 346 -8.94 -20.15 6.24
C GLU A 346 -8.87 -18.62 6.05
N PRO A 347 -7.72 -17.95 6.25
CA PRO A 347 -7.64 -16.51 5.98
C PRO A 347 -7.86 -16.18 4.51
N GLY A 348 -7.38 -16.98 3.57
CA GLY A 348 -7.63 -16.78 2.13
C GLY A 348 -9.12 -16.78 1.81
N THR A 349 -9.86 -17.74 2.36
CA THR A 349 -11.32 -17.85 2.19
C THR A 349 -12.06 -16.71 2.90
N GLN A 350 -11.57 -16.28 4.06
CA GLN A 350 -12.15 -15.14 4.78
C GLN A 350 -11.92 -13.81 4.03
N LEU A 351 -10.74 -13.63 3.43
CA LEU A 351 -10.38 -12.44 2.67
C LEU A 351 -11.20 -12.32 1.39
N THR A 352 -11.41 -13.43 0.66
CA THR A 352 -12.30 -13.41 -0.51
C THR A 352 -13.73 -13.03 -0.09
N MET A 353 -14.25 -13.56 1.01
CA MET A 353 -15.57 -13.16 1.50
C MET A 353 -15.66 -11.69 1.92
N ARG A 354 -14.69 -11.18 2.68
CA ARG A 354 -14.72 -9.82 3.24
C ARG A 354 -14.45 -8.72 2.21
N THR A 355 -13.57 -8.98 1.22
CA THR A 355 -13.12 -7.96 0.27
C THR A 355 -14.18 -7.70 -0.81
N PHE A 356 -14.84 -8.74 -1.31
CA PHE A 356 -15.82 -8.60 -2.39
C PHE A 356 -17.21 -8.17 -1.91
N HIS A 357 -17.58 -8.37 -0.64
CA HIS A 357 -18.86 -7.88 -0.10
C HIS A 357 -18.99 -6.35 -0.05
N VAL A 358 -17.86 -5.63 -0.02
CA VAL A 358 -17.83 -4.16 -0.04
C VAL A 358 -17.84 -3.62 -1.49
N GLY A 359 -17.87 -4.53 -2.48
CA GLY A 359 -17.56 -4.37 -3.92
C GLY A 359 -18.44 -3.43 -4.76
N GLY A 360 -19.12 -2.46 -4.15
CA GLY A 360 -19.69 -1.32 -4.87
C GLY A 360 -18.70 -0.18 -5.02
N VAL A 361 -17.99 0.19 -3.94
CA VAL A 361 -17.18 1.42 -3.91
C VAL A 361 -15.78 1.14 -4.46
N ALA A 362 -15.44 1.83 -5.55
CA ALA A 362 -14.08 1.81 -6.06
C ALA A 362 -13.18 2.62 -5.13
N ALA A 363 -12.16 1.97 -4.57
CA ALA A 363 -11.06 2.64 -3.88
C ALA A 363 -9.88 2.70 -4.84
N ALA A 364 -9.84 3.73 -5.68
CA ALA A 364 -8.61 4.08 -6.37
C ALA A 364 -7.71 4.80 -5.37
N THR A 365 -6.49 4.28 -5.16
CA THR A 365 -5.50 5.00 -4.34
C THR A 365 -4.90 6.10 -5.20
N PHE A 366 -5.12 7.35 -4.81
CA PHE A 366 -4.49 8.50 -5.44
C PHE A 366 -2.97 8.39 -5.29
N LYS A 367 -2.25 8.22 -6.40
CA LYS A 367 -0.79 8.29 -6.40
C LYS A 367 -0.41 9.76 -6.30
N GLN A 368 0.13 10.19 -5.17
CA GLN A 368 0.66 11.55 -5.03
C GLN A 368 1.81 11.72 -6.02
N PRO A 369 1.71 12.62 -7.02
CA PRO A 369 2.73 12.75 -8.06
C PRO A 369 3.94 13.57 -7.60
N ILE A 370 4.08 13.79 -6.30
CA ILE A 370 5.04 14.72 -5.69
C ILE A 370 5.70 14.04 -4.49
N ILE A 371 7.03 13.95 -4.50
CA ILE A 371 7.82 13.58 -3.33
C ILE A 371 8.26 14.87 -2.62
N LYS A 372 7.94 14.98 -1.34
CA LYS A 372 8.37 16.08 -0.47
C LYS A 372 9.34 15.57 0.58
N ALA A 373 10.39 16.34 0.86
CA ALA A 373 11.37 16.01 1.91
C ALA A 373 10.72 16.05 3.31
N LYS A 374 10.89 15.00 4.12
CA LYS A 374 10.34 14.96 5.50
C LYS A 374 11.34 15.52 6.52
N ASN A 375 12.63 15.51 6.21
CA ASN A 375 13.71 16.02 7.04
C ASN A 375 14.57 17.05 6.28
N ASN A 376 15.32 17.83 7.05
CA ASN A 376 16.36 18.70 6.50
C ASN A 376 17.59 17.85 6.22
N GLY A 377 18.25 18.07 5.08
CA GLY A 377 19.49 17.39 4.77
C GLY A 377 19.99 17.68 3.38
N ARG A 378 21.09 17.03 3.03
CA ARG A 378 21.71 17.15 1.72
C ARG A 378 21.18 16.06 0.80
N LEU A 379 20.71 16.47 -0.37
CA LEU A 379 20.19 15.55 -1.37
C LEU A 379 21.35 14.87 -2.11
N VAL A 380 21.32 13.54 -2.21
CA VAL A 380 22.35 12.73 -2.87
C VAL A 380 21.68 11.77 -3.83
N TYR A 381 22.06 11.87 -5.11
CA TYR A 381 21.66 10.94 -6.16
C TYR A 381 22.44 9.63 -6.04
N LYS A 382 21.72 8.51 -6.02
CA LYS A 382 22.29 7.17 -6.08
C LYS A 382 21.82 6.49 -7.36
N ASP A 383 22.79 6.15 -8.20
CA ASP A 383 22.58 5.52 -9.50
C ASP A 383 21.58 6.26 -10.40
N LEU A 384 21.37 7.57 -10.19
CA LEU A 384 20.46 8.38 -11.00
C LEU A 384 21.17 8.92 -12.24
N ARG A 385 20.56 8.74 -13.40
CA ARG A 385 20.95 9.45 -14.63
C ARG A 385 19.96 10.58 -14.86
N THR A 386 20.48 11.82 -14.88
CA THR A 386 19.67 13.02 -15.08
C THR A 386 20.18 13.84 -16.24
N VAL A 387 19.27 14.55 -16.90
CA VAL A 387 19.59 15.57 -17.90
C VAL A 387 18.95 16.88 -17.48
N GLN A 388 19.71 17.96 -17.60
CA GLN A 388 19.23 19.30 -17.33
C GLN A 388 18.36 19.78 -18.50
N ALA A 389 17.11 20.11 -18.23
CA ALA A 389 16.22 20.74 -19.20
C ALA A 389 16.50 22.25 -19.31
N ALA A 390 15.97 22.89 -20.35
CA ALA A 390 16.21 24.31 -20.65
C ALA A 390 15.68 25.27 -19.57
N ASP A 391 14.76 24.80 -18.72
CA ASP A 391 14.17 25.53 -17.59
C ASP A 391 15.00 25.41 -16.30
N GLY A 392 16.14 24.72 -16.33
CA GLY A 392 17.02 24.52 -15.19
C GLY A 392 16.62 23.35 -14.28
N THR A 393 15.55 22.60 -14.62
CA THR A 393 15.14 21.40 -13.89
C THR A 393 15.91 20.16 -14.33
N TRP A 394 15.96 19.14 -13.48
CA TRP A 394 16.68 17.88 -13.74
C TRP A 394 15.69 16.76 -14.03
N VAL A 395 15.72 16.20 -15.23
CA VAL A 395 14.80 15.13 -15.63
C VAL A 395 15.49 13.77 -15.51
N VAL A 396 14.84 12.81 -14.86
CA VAL A 396 15.37 11.45 -14.62
C VAL A 396 15.15 10.54 -15.82
N LEU A 397 16.20 9.82 -16.22
CA LEU A 397 16.23 8.99 -17.43
C LEU A 397 16.24 7.49 -17.15
N ASN A 398 16.56 7.08 -15.92
CA ASN A 398 16.66 5.67 -15.57
C ASN A 398 15.49 5.20 -14.69
N LYS A 399 15.21 3.89 -14.74
CA LYS A 399 14.12 3.26 -13.97
C LYS A 399 14.47 2.93 -12.52
N ASN A 400 15.76 2.77 -12.21
CA ASN A 400 16.24 2.22 -10.93
C ASN A 400 17.07 3.23 -10.12
N GLY A 401 16.77 4.53 -10.24
CA GLY A 401 17.47 5.56 -9.49
C GLY A 401 16.86 5.76 -8.10
N THR A 402 17.69 6.01 -7.09
CA THR A 402 17.22 6.45 -5.76
C THR A 402 17.77 7.83 -5.42
N VAL A 403 16.97 8.64 -4.74
CA VAL A 403 17.39 9.91 -4.16
C VAL A 403 17.36 9.77 -2.66
N SER A 404 18.51 10.02 -2.04
CA SER A 404 18.70 9.92 -0.60
C SER A 404 18.91 11.29 0.01
N ILE A 405 18.28 11.57 1.15
CA ILE A 405 18.52 12.77 1.94
C ILE A 405 19.42 12.36 3.10
N ARG A 406 20.61 12.97 3.19
CA ARG A 406 21.63 12.67 4.20
C ARG A 406 21.80 13.81 5.18
N ASP A 407 22.06 13.49 6.44
CA ASP A 407 22.45 14.50 7.44
C ASP A 407 23.91 14.96 7.23
N LYS A 408 24.34 16.00 7.96
CA LYS A 408 25.71 16.52 7.98
C LYS A 408 26.76 15.46 8.35
N ALA A 409 26.36 14.42 9.08
CA ALA A 409 27.20 13.26 9.44
C ALA A 409 27.29 12.19 8.32
N GLY A 410 26.62 12.38 7.19
CA GLY A 410 26.61 11.44 6.06
C GLY A 410 25.67 10.24 6.22
N LEU A 411 24.90 10.19 7.31
CA LEU A 411 23.91 9.15 7.57
C LEU A 411 22.65 9.40 6.74
N GLU A 412 22.13 8.35 6.09
CA GLU A 412 20.95 8.40 5.25
C GLU A 412 19.68 8.47 6.11
N LEU A 413 18.97 9.61 6.04
CA LEU A 413 17.74 9.84 6.79
C LEU A 413 16.53 9.34 6.02
N GLU A 414 16.51 9.57 4.71
CA GLU A 414 15.44 9.19 3.80
C GLU A 414 16.03 8.65 2.50
N SER A 415 15.35 7.70 1.88
CA SER A 415 15.69 7.16 0.57
C SER A 415 14.41 6.95 -0.20
N HIS A 416 14.29 7.57 -1.38
CA HIS A 416 13.12 7.46 -2.25
C HIS A 416 13.53 6.91 -3.61
N ILE A 417 12.79 5.91 -4.09
CA ILE A 417 12.95 5.41 -5.46
C ILE A 417 12.30 6.40 -6.42
N ILE A 418 13.07 6.90 -7.38
CA ILE A 418 12.57 7.86 -8.37
C ILE A 418 12.19 7.16 -9.66
N VAL A 419 10.99 7.51 -10.13
CA VAL A 419 10.41 7.02 -11.37
C VAL A 419 11.06 7.69 -12.58
N ILE A 420 11.26 6.95 -13.66
CA ILE A 420 11.71 7.51 -14.94
C ILE A 420 10.78 8.65 -15.41
N GLY A 421 11.36 9.76 -15.88
CA GLY A 421 10.63 10.95 -16.29
C GLY A 421 10.22 11.89 -15.17
N SER A 422 10.61 11.61 -13.93
CA SER A 422 10.43 12.57 -12.83
C SER A 422 11.29 13.81 -13.06
N ILE A 423 10.74 14.97 -12.75
CA ILE A 423 11.40 16.26 -12.74
C ILE A 423 11.83 16.54 -11.30
N ILE A 424 13.14 16.66 -11.10
CA ILE A 424 13.77 17.03 -9.83
C ILE A 424 14.11 18.52 -9.90
N SER A 425 13.67 19.25 -8.88
CA SER A 425 13.85 20.70 -8.78
C SER A 425 15.25 21.09 -8.27
N THR A 426 15.81 20.27 -7.38
CA THR A 426 17.08 20.50 -6.67
C THR A 426 18.23 19.72 -7.31
N LYS A 427 19.44 20.27 -7.26
CA LYS A 427 20.63 19.60 -7.81
C LYS A 427 21.20 18.57 -6.84
N ASP A 428 21.94 17.59 -7.38
CA ASP A 428 22.74 16.67 -6.57
C ASP A 428 23.72 17.43 -5.65
N GLY A 429 23.69 17.08 -4.37
CA GLY A 429 24.50 17.72 -3.33
C GLY A 429 23.98 19.07 -2.83
N GLU A 430 22.76 19.47 -3.17
CA GLU A 430 22.11 20.68 -2.64
C GLU A 430 21.39 20.41 -1.31
N ASP A 431 21.28 21.43 -0.47
CA ASP A 431 20.56 21.33 0.81
C ASP A 431 19.06 21.50 0.59
N VAL A 432 18.27 20.60 1.17
CA VAL A 432 16.81 20.56 1.07
C VAL A 432 16.22 20.77 2.46
N LYS A 433 15.18 21.60 2.54
CA LYS A 433 14.45 21.81 3.79
C LYS A 433 13.24 20.88 3.85
N LYS A 434 12.83 20.59 5.07
CA LYS A 434 11.59 19.87 5.35
C LYS A 434 10.41 20.56 4.68
N GLY A 435 9.72 19.83 3.81
CA GLY A 435 8.56 20.27 3.05
C GLY A 435 8.83 20.69 1.61
N ASP A 436 10.10 20.80 1.20
CA ASP A 436 10.48 21.12 -0.17
C ASP A 436 10.12 19.97 -1.12
N THR A 437 9.66 20.33 -2.32
CA THR A 437 9.35 19.37 -3.38
C THR A 437 10.63 18.88 -4.01
N VAL A 438 10.96 17.61 -3.78
CA VAL A 438 12.16 16.95 -4.33
C VAL A 438 11.91 16.55 -5.78
N ALA A 439 10.85 15.80 -6.04
CA ALA A 439 10.57 15.27 -7.38
C ALA A 439 9.07 15.32 -7.70
N VAL A 440 8.76 15.60 -8.97
CA VAL A 440 7.41 15.60 -9.53
C VAL A 440 7.38 14.67 -10.74
N TRP A 441 6.41 13.78 -10.85
CA TRP A 441 6.26 12.92 -12.03
C TRP A 441 4.83 12.85 -12.52
N ASP A 442 4.66 12.51 -13.79
CA ASP A 442 3.34 12.22 -14.35
C ASP A 442 2.89 10.80 -13.91
N PRO A 443 1.79 10.65 -13.15
CA PRO A 443 1.33 9.35 -12.71
C PRO A 443 0.63 8.55 -13.81
N TYR A 444 0.27 9.18 -14.94
CA TYR A 444 -0.53 8.57 -16.02
C TYR A 444 0.31 8.12 -17.21
N ASN A 445 1.43 8.79 -17.45
CA ASN A 445 2.26 8.54 -18.61
C ASN A 445 3.69 8.20 -18.20
N VAL A 446 4.29 7.25 -18.91
CA VAL A 446 5.74 7.08 -18.93
C VAL A 446 6.27 7.90 -20.11
N PRO A 447 6.94 9.04 -19.86
CA PRO A 447 7.53 9.80 -20.94
C PRO A 447 8.82 9.11 -21.43
N ILE A 448 8.98 9.03 -22.74
CA ILE A 448 10.23 8.65 -23.41
C ILE A 448 10.94 9.96 -23.74
N LEU A 449 12.08 10.19 -23.10
CA LEU A 449 12.80 11.46 -23.14
C LEU A 449 14.13 11.31 -23.85
N THR A 450 14.58 12.39 -24.49
CA THR A 450 15.92 12.43 -25.06
C THR A 450 16.98 12.87 -24.05
N GLU A 451 18.14 12.25 -24.09
CA GLU A 451 19.33 12.66 -23.34
C GLU A 451 20.08 13.81 -24.05
N LYS A 452 20.03 13.86 -25.38
CA LYS A 452 20.85 14.76 -26.21
C LYS A 452 19.99 15.62 -27.12
N GLY A 453 20.43 16.86 -27.32
CA GLY A 453 19.85 17.73 -28.32
C GLY A 453 20.29 17.38 -29.74
N GLY A 454 19.38 17.51 -30.70
CA GLY A 454 19.63 17.26 -32.12
C GLY A 454 18.33 17.26 -32.92
N LYS A 455 18.44 16.86 -34.19
CA LYS A 455 17.29 16.75 -35.09
C LYS A 455 16.69 15.35 -35.00
N VAL A 456 15.37 15.27 -34.91
CA VAL A 456 14.61 14.02 -34.83
C VAL A 456 14.53 13.35 -36.20
N GLU A 457 14.90 12.08 -36.29
CA GLU A 457 14.77 11.20 -37.46
C GLU A 457 14.01 9.94 -37.02
N PHE A 458 13.03 9.51 -37.82
CA PHE A 458 12.30 8.28 -37.54
C PHE A 458 12.93 7.11 -38.30
N ARG A 459 13.23 6.01 -37.60
CA ARG A 459 13.71 4.77 -38.21
C ARG A 459 12.71 3.65 -37.98
N ASP A 460 12.48 2.87 -39.03
CA ASP A 460 11.50 1.78 -39.08
C ASP A 460 10.06 2.19 -38.69
N MET A 461 9.74 3.48 -38.83
CA MET A 461 8.39 4.05 -38.66
C MET A 461 7.73 4.25 -40.01
N ILE A 462 7.07 3.21 -40.51
CA ILE A 462 6.34 3.21 -41.78
C ILE A 462 4.86 3.40 -41.47
N SER A 463 4.29 4.48 -42.02
CA SER A 463 2.86 4.79 -41.88
C SER A 463 2.00 3.64 -42.42
N GLY A 464 1.10 3.13 -41.59
CA GLY A 464 0.19 2.01 -41.90
C GLY A 464 0.73 0.61 -41.59
N ILE A 465 2.01 0.48 -41.23
CA ILE A 465 2.62 -0.81 -40.83
C ILE A 465 3.06 -0.74 -39.36
N THR A 466 3.97 0.17 -39.01
CA THR A 466 4.48 0.31 -37.63
C THR A 466 3.91 1.53 -36.91
N VAL A 467 3.41 2.52 -37.65
CA VAL A 467 2.75 3.71 -37.07
C VAL A 467 1.41 3.93 -37.74
N THR A 468 0.35 4.04 -36.95
CA THR A 468 -0.99 4.39 -37.43
C THR A 468 -1.32 5.81 -37.02
N ASN A 469 -1.84 6.58 -37.98
CA ASN A 469 -2.41 7.89 -37.71
C ASN A 469 -3.83 7.68 -37.16
N GLU A 470 -3.96 7.56 -35.85
CA GLU A 470 -5.27 7.62 -35.22
C GLU A 470 -5.80 9.05 -35.37
N THR A 471 -6.87 9.15 -36.14
CA THR A 471 -7.69 10.35 -36.18
C THR A 471 -8.78 10.13 -35.14
N ASP A 472 -8.67 10.84 -34.04
CA ASP A 472 -9.67 10.79 -32.99
C ASP A 472 -11.02 11.28 -33.54
N LYS A 473 -12.04 10.42 -33.47
CA LYS A 473 -13.32 10.57 -34.18
C LYS A 473 -14.11 11.82 -33.74
N GLU A 474 -13.81 12.38 -32.57
CA GLU A 474 -14.49 13.56 -32.04
C GLU A 474 -13.68 14.85 -32.14
N THR A 475 -12.34 14.80 -32.04
CA THR A 475 -11.48 16.00 -32.03
C THR A 475 -10.87 16.33 -33.39
N GLY A 476 -10.88 15.37 -34.33
CA GLY A 476 -10.33 15.54 -35.67
C GLY A 476 -8.81 15.72 -35.71
N LYS A 477 -8.12 15.65 -34.56
CA LYS A 477 -6.66 15.72 -34.49
C LYS A 477 -6.04 14.35 -34.76
N LYS A 478 -4.93 14.39 -35.50
CA LYS A 478 -4.15 13.20 -35.85
C LYS A 478 -3.06 12.99 -34.80
N GLY A 479 -3.15 11.91 -34.06
CA GLY A 479 -2.07 11.38 -33.22
C GLY A 479 -1.38 10.22 -33.93
N MET A 480 -0.06 10.18 -33.92
CA MET A 480 0.69 9.01 -34.40
C MET A 480 0.87 8.02 -33.24
N VAL A 481 0.36 6.81 -33.41
CA VAL A 481 0.45 5.71 -32.43
C VAL A 481 1.24 4.56 -33.04
N VAL A 482 2.20 4.03 -32.28
CA VAL A 482 2.95 2.84 -32.71
C VAL A 482 2.06 1.61 -32.57
N THR A 483 1.81 0.92 -33.69
CA THR A 483 0.99 -0.29 -33.73
C THR A 483 1.82 -1.55 -33.67
N GLU A 484 1.17 -2.65 -33.33
CA GLU A 484 1.78 -3.98 -33.32
C GLU A 484 2.26 -4.34 -34.73
N HIS A 485 3.50 -4.79 -34.85
CA HIS A 485 4.19 -5.05 -36.12
C HIS A 485 4.97 -6.37 -36.03
N LYS A 486 5.39 -6.89 -37.19
CA LYS A 486 6.17 -8.14 -37.29
C LYS A 486 7.56 -7.98 -36.65
N GLU A 487 8.13 -9.08 -36.15
CA GLU A 487 9.39 -9.13 -35.37
C GLU A 487 10.61 -8.46 -36.05
N ASP A 488 10.60 -8.32 -37.39
CA ASP A 488 11.73 -7.75 -38.15
C ASP A 488 11.82 -6.20 -38.13
N LEU A 489 10.78 -5.50 -37.66
CA LEU A 489 10.77 -4.03 -37.59
C LEU A 489 10.91 -3.57 -36.14
N HIS A 490 11.75 -2.57 -35.89
CA HIS A 490 11.93 -1.98 -34.57
C HIS A 490 11.71 -0.48 -34.65
N PRO A 491 10.51 0.05 -34.40
CA PRO A 491 10.25 1.48 -34.50
C PRO A 491 11.08 2.24 -33.45
N GLN A 492 12.00 3.08 -33.93
CA GLN A 492 12.87 3.89 -33.07
C GLN A 492 12.87 5.35 -33.51
N VAL A 493 12.96 6.25 -32.53
CA VAL A 493 13.26 7.66 -32.75
C VAL A 493 14.75 7.88 -32.54
N VAL A 494 15.41 8.40 -33.57
CA VAL A 494 16.84 8.64 -33.59
C VAL A 494 17.11 10.14 -33.59
N ILE A 495 18.15 10.56 -32.90
CA ILE A 495 18.56 11.97 -32.84
C ILE A 495 19.88 12.11 -33.56
N ILE A 496 19.89 12.94 -34.60
CA ILE A 496 21.06 13.20 -35.45
C ILE A 496 21.64 14.58 -35.17
N ASP A 497 22.95 14.73 -35.36
CA ASP A 497 23.59 16.04 -35.41
C ASP A 497 23.29 16.75 -36.74
N GLU A 498 22.99 18.05 -36.68
CA GLU A 498 22.64 18.85 -37.85
C GLU A 498 23.81 19.02 -38.83
N LYS A 499 25.06 18.93 -38.34
CA LYS A 499 26.27 19.15 -39.17
C LYS A 499 26.92 17.86 -39.68
N THR A 500 26.97 16.81 -38.86
CA THR A 500 27.70 15.56 -39.20
C THR A 500 26.79 14.43 -39.66
N LYS A 501 25.46 14.57 -39.50
CA LYS A 501 24.46 13.49 -39.69
C LYS A 501 24.74 12.22 -38.87
N GLU A 502 25.61 12.30 -37.86
CA GLU A 502 25.89 11.18 -36.98
C GLU A 502 24.76 10.99 -35.96
N VAL A 503 24.47 9.72 -35.66
CA VAL A 503 23.45 9.33 -34.67
C VAL A 503 24.00 9.57 -33.26
N LYS A 504 23.41 10.50 -32.54
CA LYS A 504 23.79 10.83 -31.15
C LYS A 504 23.17 9.90 -30.12
N ALA A 505 21.93 9.48 -30.36
CA ALA A 505 21.14 8.61 -29.49
C ALA A 505 19.99 7.98 -30.29
N SER A 506 19.59 6.76 -29.93
CA SER A 506 18.42 6.07 -30.46
C SER A 506 17.51 5.59 -29.31
N TYR A 507 16.20 5.78 -29.50
CA TYR A 507 15.18 5.43 -28.52
C TYR A 507 14.15 4.52 -29.16
N SER A 508 14.09 3.28 -28.69
CA SER A 508 13.06 2.34 -29.13
C SER A 508 11.70 2.73 -28.54
N ILE A 509 10.68 2.76 -29.38
CA ILE A 509 9.33 3.16 -28.98
C ILE A 509 8.44 1.92 -28.92
N PRO A 510 7.88 1.60 -27.73
CA PRO A 510 7.05 0.42 -27.56
C PRO A 510 5.70 0.59 -28.26
N VAL A 511 5.07 -0.54 -28.58
CA VAL A 511 3.71 -0.60 -29.11
C VAL A 511 2.74 0.10 -28.14
N GLY A 512 1.81 0.89 -28.68
CA GLY A 512 0.84 1.67 -27.91
C GLY A 512 1.35 3.02 -27.40
N ALA A 513 2.59 3.40 -27.71
CA ALA A 513 3.09 4.75 -27.39
C ALA A 513 2.59 5.79 -28.38
N HIS A 514 2.22 6.98 -27.87
CA HIS A 514 1.85 8.15 -28.64
C HIS A 514 3.07 9.05 -28.87
N LEU A 515 3.38 9.30 -30.14
CA LEU A 515 4.47 10.21 -30.54
C LEU A 515 4.11 11.66 -30.23
N SER A 516 5.02 12.38 -29.56
CA SER A 516 4.86 13.78 -29.18
C SER A 516 5.64 14.75 -30.09
N VAL A 517 6.59 14.23 -30.87
CA VAL A 517 7.44 15.00 -31.80
C VAL A 517 7.16 14.68 -33.26
N LYS A 518 7.54 15.58 -34.16
CA LYS A 518 7.47 15.39 -35.61
C LYS A 518 8.85 15.08 -36.19
N GLU A 519 8.88 14.35 -37.29
CA GLU A 519 10.11 14.12 -38.05
C GLU A 519 10.75 15.44 -38.49
N GLY A 520 12.07 15.56 -38.29
CA GLY A 520 12.85 16.75 -38.60
C GLY A 520 12.79 17.88 -37.57
N GLN A 521 12.04 17.71 -36.47
CA GLN A 521 11.99 18.69 -35.37
C GLN A 521 13.33 18.75 -34.63
N ILE A 522 13.78 19.97 -34.28
CA ILE A 522 14.96 20.18 -33.43
C ILE A 522 14.51 20.10 -31.97
N VAL A 523 15.15 19.20 -31.21
CA VAL A 523 14.86 18.99 -29.79
C VAL A 523 16.11 19.22 -28.94
N THR A 524 15.93 19.68 -27.71
CA THR A 524 16.99 19.76 -26.68
C THR A 524 16.94 18.53 -25.78
N GLY A 525 18.01 18.30 -25.00
CA GLY A 525 17.99 17.28 -23.93
C GLY A 525 16.81 17.50 -22.97
N GLY A 526 16.17 16.41 -22.55
CA GLY A 526 15.01 16.42 -21.65
C GLY A 526 13.64 16.58 -22.33
N ILE A 527 13.57 16.72 -23.66
CA ILE A 527 12.27 16.79 -24.36
C ILE A 527 11.64 15.41 -24.51
N GLN A 528 10.32 15.34 -24.32
CA GLN A 528 9.52 14.14 -24.50
C GLN A 528 9.34 13.80 -25.99
N LEU A 529 9.87 12.67 -26.42
CA LEU A 529 9.74 12.11 -27.77
C LEU A 529 8.40 11.39 -27.93
N ALA A 530 8.01 10.60 -26.94
CA ALA A 530 6.74 9.89 -26.91
C ALA A 530 6.25 9.70 -25.48
N LYS A 531 4.98 9.34 -25.33
CA LYS A 531 4.37 8.93 -24.06
C LYS A 531 3.73 7.57 -24.22
N THR A 532 3.94 6.70 -23.25
CA THR A 532 3.20 5.46 -23.12
C THR A 532 2.24 5.60 -21.94
N PRO A 533 0.93 5.39 -22.10
CA PRO A 533 0.03 5.31 -20.96
C PRO A 533 0.48 4.18 -20.03
N ARG A 534 0.45 4.42 -18.72
CA ARG A 534 0.90 3.48 -17.69
C ARG A 534 -0.01 2.28 -17.50
#